data_AF-A0A022MUL8-F1
#
_entry.id   AF-A0A022MUL8-F1
#
_cell.length_a   1.000
_cell.length_b   1.000
_cell.length_c   1.000
_cell.angle_alpha   90.00
_cell.angle_beta   90.00
_cell.angle_gamma   90.00
#
_symmetry.space_group_name_H-M   'P 1'
#
loop_
_entity.id
_entity.type
_entity.pdbx_description
1 polymer ?
#
loop_
_entity_poly.entity_id
_entity_poly.type
_entity_poly.pdbx_seq_one_letter_code
_entity_poly.pdbx_strand_id
1 'polypeptide(L)'
;AGRGPGRTDLRPAALAFAGPRGLWLARLNPEWRFALRAASGSGAGLPGPEDTGGVRRLWEEGLFAERVALLAAVRRQRPDAARDLLAGTWATERAEDRLMFLDSLRTGLGPADEPFLEQALGDRSRNVRSTAAELLSALPGSALAARMADRAAACVAVDRTGGTPVIAVEAPHECDASMERDGVVPRAPSGRGERSWWLGQLLEAAPLGTWSARLGGRAPQEIVALPVADDWQGELHAAWCRAAVRQRDAVWARALLGEPAAPEAGGPGAVSLAERAKL
;
A
#
# COMPACT_ATOMS: atom_id res chain seq x y z
N ALA A 1 39.94 2.37 -10.53
CA ALA A 1 38.99 1.80 -11.51
C ALA A 1 37.73 1.40 -10.77
N GLY A 2 36.62 2.11 -11.00
CA GLY A 2 35.37 1.91 -10.29
C GLY A 2 34.76 0.54 -10.62
N ARG A 3 34.71 -0.35 -9.63
CA ARG A 3 33.87 -1.55 -9.70
C ARG A 3 32.45 -1.11 -9.43
N GLY A 4 31.57 -1.27 -10.41
CA GLY A 4 30.13 -1.14 -10.20
C GLY A 4 29.66 -2.07 -9.08
N PRO A 5 28.55 -1.76 -8.38
CA PRO A 5 28.04 -2.59 -7.30
C PRO A 5 27.72 -3.98 -7.86
N GLY A 6 28.54 -4.96 -7.49
CA GLY A 6 28.37 -6.35 -7.91
C GLY A 6 27.04 -6.87 -7.41
N ARG A 7 26.33 -7.63 -8.28
CA ARG A 7 25.03 -8.25 -8.03
C ARG A 7 24.92 -8.86 -6.63
N THR A 8 24.34 -8.10 -5.69
CA THR A 8 24.21 -8.47 -4.27
C THR A 8 23.25 -9.64 -4.09
N ASP A 9 22.26 -9.75 -4.99
CA ASP A 9 21.31 -10.85 -5.13
C ASP A 9 21.98 -12.19 -5.43
N LEU A 10 23.11 -12.19 -6.14
CA LEU A 10 23.84 -13.42 -6.46
C LEU A 10 24.82 -13.84 -5.37
N ARG A 11 25.05 -13.00 -4.35
CA ARG A 11 26.04 -13.27 -3.30
C ARG A 11 25.74 -14.55 -2.51
N PRO A 12 24.50 -14.87 -2.10
CA PRO A 12 24.21 -16.13 -1.41
C PRO A 12 24.57 -17.37 -2.27
N ALA A 13 24.21 -17.36 -3.56
CA ALA A 13 24.52 -18.44 -4.48
C ALA A 13 26.04 -18.53 -4.77
N ALA A 14 26.70 -17.38 -4.93
CA ALA A 14 28.15 -17.31 -5.11
C ALA A 14 28.91 -17.79 -3.87
N LEU A 15 28.40 -17.53 -2.66
CA LEU A 15 28.99 -18.01 -1.41
C LEU A 15 28.79 -19.52 -1.23
N ALA A 16 27.59 -20.03 -1.55
CA ALA A 16 27.33 -21.47 -1.59
C ALA A 16 28.27 -22.19 -2.57
N PHE A 17 28.49 -21.60 -3.75
CA PHE A 17 29.44 -22.10 -4.76
C PHE A 17 30.91 -22.02 -4.29
N ALA A 18 31.31 -20.91 -3.63
CA ALA A 18 32.68 -20.69 -3.22
C ALA A 18 33.12 -21.57 -2.03
N GLY A 19 32.18 -22.07 -1.23
CA GLY A 19 32.41 -23.03 -0.16
C GLY A 19 33.45 -22.59 0.89
N PRO A 20 34.11 -23.54 1.57
CA PRO A 20 35.07 -23.23 2.65
C PRO A 20 36.25 -22.35 2.21
N ARG A 21 36.69 -22.44 0.95
CA ARG A 21 37.78 -21.61 0.40
C ARG A 21 37.35 -20.16 0.18
N GLY A 22 36.12 -19.91 -0.26
CA GLY A 22 35.54 -18.57 -0.33
C GLY A 22 35.44 -17.89 1.03
N LEU A 23 35.06 -18.66 2.06
CA LEU A 23 34.99 -18.17 3.45
C LEU A 23 36.37 -17.90 4.04
N TRP A 24 37.38 -18.72 3.71
CA TRP A 24 38.76 -18.45 4.10
C TRP A 24 39.28 -17.14 3.49
N LEU A 25 39.04 -16.91 2.18
CA LEU A 25 39.39 -15.65 1.53
C LEU A 25 38.67 -14.45 2.15
N ALA A 26 37.41 -14.61 2.54
CA ALA A 26 36.65 -13.55 3.20
C ALA A 26 37.21 -13.14 4.57
N ARG A 27 37.98 -14.01 5.25
CA ARG A 27 38.69 -13.66 6.51
C ARG A 27 39.89 -12.75 6.28
N LEU A 28 40.45 -12.77 5.08
CA LEU A 28 41.65 -12.02 4.70
C LEU A 28 41.32 -10.70 3.98
N ASN A 29 40.05 -10.47 3.61
CA ASN A 29 39.60 -9.27 2.92
C ASN A 29 38.46 -8.57 3.71
N PRO A 30 38.71 -7.37 4.29
CA PRO A 30 37.71 -6.62 5.04
C PRO A 30 36.42 -6.34 4.27
N GLU A 31 36.52 -6.13 2.95
CA GLU A 31 35.39 -5.85 2.06
C GLU A 31 34.43 -7.04 1.92
N TRP A 32 34.84 -8.24 2.34
CA TRP A 32 34.11 -9.50 2.16
C TRP A 32 33.50 -10.02 3.46
N ARG A 33 33.45 -9.22 4.53
CA ARG A 33 32.89 -9.61 5.84
C ARG A 33 31.42 -10.08 5.79
N PHE A 34 30.64 -9.64 4.80
CA PHE A 34 29.27 -10.14 4.56
C PHE A 34 29.22 -11.66 4.33
N ALA A 35 30.26 -12.24 3.71
CA ALA A 35 30.37 -13.67 3.44
C ALA A 35 30.47 -14.52 4.71
N LEU A 36 31.17 -13.98 5.72
CA LEU A 36 31.35 -14.64 7.01
C LEU A 36 30.04 -14.65 7.80
N ARG A 37 29.24 -13.58 7.72
CA ARG A 37 27.91 -13.49 8.35
C ARG A 37 26.91 -14.46 7.72
N ALA A 38 26.88 -14.54 6.39
CA ALA A 38 26.01 -15.48 5.67
C ALA A 38 26.33 -16.95 5.99
N ALA A 39 27.61 -17.30 6.20
CA ALA A 39 28.02 -18.67 6.51
C ALA A 39 27.84 -19.09 7.98
N SER A 40 27.74 -18.14 8.91
CA SER A 40 27.56 -18.45 10.32
C SER A 40 26.15 -18.94 10.68
N GLY A 41 25.18 -18.90 9.75
CA GLY A 41 23.82 -19.44 9.97
C GLY A 41 23.12 -18.90 11.22
N SER A 42 23.56 -17.75 11.74
CA SER A 42 23.27 -17.22 13.06
C SER A 42 23.30 -15.70 12.92
N GLY A 43 22.19 -14.99 13.16
CA GLY A 43 21.61 -14.95 14.50
C GLY A 43 22.24 -13.85 15.36
N ALA A 44 23.12 -13.00 14.80
CA ALA A 44 23.29 -11.67 15.37
C ALA A 44 21.92 -10.98 15.31
N GLY A 45 21.25 -10.85 16.47
CA GLY A 45 19.95 -10.21 16.54
C GLY A 45 19.97 -8.87 15.80
N LEU A 46 18.85 -8.51 15.17
CA LEU A 46 18.71 -7.18 14.59
C LEU A 46 19.13 -6.14 15.63
N PRO A 47 19.97 -5.15 15.26
CA PRO A 47 20.30 -4.08 16.19
C PRO A 47 19.00 -3.47 16.72
N GLY A 48 18.99 -3.15 18.01
CA GLY A 48 17.86 -2.42 18.59
C GLY A 48 17.66 -1.11 17.83
N PRO A 49 16.42 -0.60 17.65
CA PRO A 49 16.20 0.65 16.90
C PRO A 49 16.91 1.88 17.46
N GLU A 50 17.35 1.84 18.73
CA GLU A 50 18.18 2.89 19.36
C GLU A 50 19.68 2.75 19.05
N ASP A 51 20.16 1.57 18.62
CA ASP A 51 21.55 1.36 18.19
C ASP A 51 21.76 1.91 16.78
N THR A 52 21.84 3.24 16.69
CA THR A 52 22.00 3.96 15.42
C THR A 52 23.23 3.48 14.64
N GLY A 53 24.32 3.09 15.33
CA GLY A 53 25.54 2.58 14.71
C GLY A 53 25.36 1.19 14.10
N GLY A 54 24.74 0.27 14.85
CA GLY A 54 24.40 -1.06 14.36
C GLY A 54 23.39 -1.04 13.22
N VAL A 55 22.35 -0.21 13.34
CA VAL A 55 21.33 0.02 12.31
C VAL A 55 21.99 0.50 11.01
N ARG A 56 22.82 1.55 11.06
CA ARG A 56 23.51 2.06 9.86
C ARG A 56 24.42 1.01 9.23
N ARG A 57 25.22 0.31 10.03
CA ARG A 57 26.12 -0.74 9.54
C ARG A 57 25.36 -1.89 8.87
N LEU A 58 24.26 -2.34 9.46
CA LEU A 58 23.45 -3.41 8.87
C LEU A 58 22.69 -2.91 7.62
N TRP A 59 22.28 -1.65 7.58
CA TRP A 59 21.67 -1.07 6.39
C TRP A 59 22.64 -1.00 5.20
N GLU A 60 23.88 -0.57 5.44
CA GLU A 60 24.91 -0.39 4.40
C GLU A 60 25.54 -1.71 3.93
N GLU A 61 25.79 -2.64 4.85
CA GLU A 61 26.55 -3.86 4.57
C GLU A 61 25.69 -5.14 4.54
N GLY A 62 24.43 -5.05 4.95
CA GLY A 62 23.54 -6.18 5.11
C GLY A 62 23.06 -6.75 3.77
N LEU A 63 22.69 -8.01 3.80
CA LEU A 63 21.96 -8.65 2.72
C LEU A 63 20.56 -8.02 2.60
N PHE A 64 19.97 -8.12 1.41
CA PHE A 64 18.65 -7.56 1.14
C PHE A 64 17.58 -7.98 2.18
N ALA A 65 17.50 -9.28 2.51
CA ALA A 65 16.56 -9.79 3.50
C ALA A 65 16.81 -9.21 4.91
N GLU A 66 18.08 -9.01 5.29
CA GLU A 66 18.45 -8.40 6.57
C GLU A 66 18.05 -6.92 6.59
N ARG A 67 18.22 -6.21 5.47
CA ARG A 67 17.82 -4.81 5.32
C ARG A 67 16.30 -4.63 5.40
N VAL A 68 15.52 -5.52 4.78
CA VAL A 68 14.05 -5.51 4.90
C VAL A 68 13.62 -5.76 6.35
N ALA A 69 14.20 -6.78 6.99
CA ALA A 69 13.89 -7.11 8.38
C ALA A 69 14.27 -5.96 9.34
N LEU A 70 15.44 -5.34 9.12
CA LEU A 70 15.90 -4.15 9.83
C LEU A 70 14.93 -2.99 9.64
N LEU A 71 14.59 -2.65 8.40
CA LEU A 71 13.71 -1.53 8.08
C LEU A 71 12.35 -1.73 8.75
N ALA A 72 11.77 -2.93 8.68
CA ALA A 72 10.52 -3.27 9.36
C ALA A 72 10.64 -3.14 10.90
N ALA A 73 11.78 -3.52 11.49
CA ALA A 73 12.02 -3.40 12.93
C ALA A 73 12.16 -1.94 13.39
N VAL A 74 12.96 -1.14 12.68
CA VAL A 74 13.12 0.29 12.96
C VAL A 74 11.79 1.01 12.76
N ARG A 75 11.06 0.71 11.68
CA ARG A 75 9.79 1.36 11.33
C ARG A 75 8.73 1.25 12.44
N ARG A 76 8.66 0.13 13.16
CA ARG A 76 7.71 -0.08 14.27
C ARG A 76 7.92 0.88 15.45
N GLN A 77 9.13 1.40 15.64
CA GLN A 77 9.49 2.21 16.82
C GLN A 77 9.86 3.64 16.43
N ARG A 78 10.58 3.81 15.32
CA ARG A 78 11.11 5.08 14.83
C ARG A 78 10.77 5.26 13.35
N PRO A 79 9.49 5.57 13.04
CA PRO A 79 9.01 5.64 11.66
C PRO A 79 9.81 6.62 10.79
N ASP A 80 10.13 7.80 11.32
CA ASP A 80 10.93 8.81 10.61
C ASP A 80 12.35 8.32 10.30
N ALA A 81 13.01 7.67 11.27
CA ALA A 81 14.36 7.15 11.08
C ALA A 81 14.41 6.05 9.99
N ALA A 82 13.38 5.20 9.93
CA ALA A 82 13.26 4.21 8.86
C ALA A 82 13.09 4.85 7.48
N ARG A 83 12.23 5.88 7.37
CA ARG A 83 12.07 6.67 6.13
C ARG A 83 13.40 7.31 5.72
N ASP A 84 14.13 7.89 6.67
CA ASP A 84 15.39 8.58 6.39
C ASP A 84 16.50 7.60 5.93
N LEU A 85 16.55 6.39 6.50
CA LEU A 85 17.43 5.30 6.01
C LEU A 85 17.11 4.94 4.56
N LEU A 86 15.84 4.76 4.24
CA LEU A 86 15.39 4.43 2.88
C LEU A 86 15.70 5.56 1.90
N ALA A 87 15.36 6.80 2.25
CA ALA A 87 15.63 7.97 1.43
C ALA A 87 17.13 8.14 1.13
N GLY A 88 18.00 7.81 2.10
CA GLY A 88 19.45 7.91 1.97
C GLY A 88 20.07 7.03 0.88
N THR A 89 19.46 5.88 0.54
CA THR A 89 20.01 4.96 -0.48
C THR A 89 19.11 4.81 -1.71
N TRP A 90 17.91 5.40 -1.70
CA TRP A 90 16.86 5.25 -2.71
C TRP A 90 17.35 5.34 -4.16
N ALA A 91 18.17 6.34 -4.48
CA ALA A 91 18.68 6.58 -5.83
C ALA A 91 19.60 5.45 -6.36
N THR A 92 20.22 4.70 -5.46
CA THR A 92 21.17 3.61 -5.80
C THR A 92 20.54 2.23 -5.80
N GLU A 93 19.37 2.07 -5.19
CA GLU A 93 18.68 0.77 -5.15
C GLU A 93 18.16 0.33 -6.53
N ARG A 94 17.98 -0.97 -6.71
CA ARG A 94 17.27 -1.51 -7.88
C ARG A 94 15.76 -1.31 -7.71
N ALA A 95 15.03 -1.32 -8.83
CA ALA A 95 13.57 -1.15 -8.82
C ALA A 95 12.82 -2.17 -7.95
N GLU A 96 13.27 -3.44 -7.97
CA GLU A 96 12.68 -4.52 -7.15
C GLU A 96 12.93 -4.28 -5.66
N ASP A 97 14.14 -3.87 -5.28
CA ASP A 97 14.50 -3.58 -3.90
C ASP A 97 13.73 -2.35 -3.39
N ARG A 98 13.64 -1.30 -4.22
CA ARG A 98 12.83 -0.10 -3.94
C ARG A 98 11.38 -0.46 -3.64
N LEU A 99 10.77 -1.32 -4.45
CA LEU A 99 9.39 -1.76 -4.25
C LEU A 99 9.20 -2.40 -2.87
N MET A 100 10.10 -3.32 -2.50
CA MET A 100 10.02 -4.04 -1.23
C MET A 100 10.30 -3.15 0.00
N PHE A 101 11.24 -2.20 -0.12
CA PHE A 101 11.49 -1.23 0.95
C PHE A 101 10.34 -0.23 1.09
N LEU A 102 9.77 0.23 -0.03
CA LEU A 102 8.62 1.13 -0.03
C LEU A 102 7.40 0.48 0.63
N ASP A 103 7.15 -0.81 0.37
CA ASP A 103 6.07 -1.58 0.99
C ASP A 103 6.20 -1.63 2.53
N SER A 104 7.43 -1.58 3.06
CA SER A 104 7.67 -1.57 4.51
C SER A 104 7.10 -0.32 5.20
N LEU A 105 6.87 0.78 4.47
CA LEU A 105 6.31 2.02 5.03
C LEU A 105 4.83 1.89 5.43
N ARG A 106 4.11 0.84 4.98
CA ARG A 106 2.73 0.54 5.42
C ARG A 106 2.60 0.47 6.93
N THR A 107 3.63 -0.06 7.60
CA THR A 107 3.67 -0.10 9.07
C THR A 107 3.91 1.31 9.58
N GLY A 108 3.00 1.86 10.40
CA GLY A 108 3.16 3.20 10.95
C GLY A 108 3.10 4.33 9.92
N LEU A 109 2.54 4.07 8.73
CA LEU A 109 2.32 5.08 7.67
C LEU A 109 1.67 6.34 8.24
N GLY A 110 2.25 7.50 7.96
CA GLY A 110 1.75 8.78 8.44
C GLY A 110 2.11 9.96 7.54
N PRO A 111 1.63 11.17 7.86
CA PRO A 111 1.82 12.37 7.03
C PRO A 111 3.30 12.72 6.78
N ALA A 112 4.18 12.39 7.72
CA ALA A 112 5.61 12.65 7.56
C ALA A 112 6.24 11.82 6.42
N ASP A 113 5.61 10.74 5.95
CA ASP A 113 6.10 9.95 4.82
C ASP A 113 5.74 10.60 3.46
N GLU A 114 4.78 11.52 3.43
CA GLU A 114 4.25 12.12 2.20
C GLU A 114 5.33 12.73 1.28
N PRO A 115 6.28 13.54 1.77
CA PRO A 115 7.29 14.13 0.87
C PRO A 115 8.13 13.08 0.14
N PHE A 116 8.47 11.98 0.82
CA PHE A 116 9.21 10.87 0.22
C PHE A 116 8.35 10.08 -0.78
N LEU A 117 7.07 9.86 -0.46
CA LEU A 117 6.15 9.15 -1.35
C LEU A 117 5.83 9.96 -2.62
N GLU A 118 5.66 11.28 -2.52
CA GLU A 118 5.49 12.17 -3.69
C GLU A 118 6.74 12.16 -4.59
N GLN A 119 7.95 12.05 -4.01
CA GLN A 119 9.15 11.80 -4.80
C GLN A 119 9.10 10.43 -5.50
N ALA A 120 8.63 9.39 -4.81
CA ALA A 120 8.52 8.04 -5.37
C ALA A 120 7.47 7.90 -6.49
N LEU A 121 6.48 8.81 -6.59
CA LEU A 121 5.61 8.92 -7.78
C LEU A 121 6.38 9.24 -9.06
N GLY A 122 7.58 9.83 -8.95
CA GLY A 122 8.47 10.08 -10.08
C GLY A 122 9.36 8.90 -10.48
N ASP A 123 9.23 7.72 -9.83
CA ASP A 123 10.11 6.59 -10.11
C ASP A 123 9.93 6.06 -11.54
N ARG A 124 11.03 5.57 -12.14
CA ARG A 124 11.00 4.96 -13.48
C ARG A 124 10.18 3.66 -13.50
N SER A 125 10.16 2.91 -12.40
CA SER A 125 9.40 1.68 -12.26
C SER A 125 7.92 1.93 -12.02
N ARG A 126 7.07 1.40 -12.90
CA ARG A 126 5.60 1.48 -12.75
C ARG A 126 5.12 0.89 -11.42
N ASN A 127 5.69 -0.22 -10.97
CA ASN A 127 5.28 -0.85 -9.73
C ASN A 127 5.62 0.02 -8.51
N VAL A 128 6.78 0.68 -8.52
CA VAL A 128 7.18 1.62 -7.46
C VAL A 128 6.21 2.82 -7.42
N ARG A 129 5.88 3.41 -8.57
CA ARG A 129 4.90 4.51 -8.65
C ARG A 129 3.52 4.08 -8.15
N SER A 130 3.06 2.90 -8.58
CA SER A 130 1.78 2.32 -8.16
C SER A 130 1.71 2.15 -6.65
N THR A 131 2.75 1.58 -6.03
CA THR A 131 2.81 1.41 -4.56
C THR A 131 2.90 2.76 -3.84
N ALA A 132 3.63 3.74 -4.38
CA ALA A 132 3.69 5.08 -3.81
C ALA A 132 2.31 5.77 -3.82
N ALA A 133 1.61 5.72 -4.96
CA ALA A 133 0.24 6.24 -5.08
C ALA A 133 -0.74 5.54 -4.14
N GLU A 134 -0.60 4.21 -3.99
CA GLU A 134 -1.40 3.42 -3.08
C GLU A 134 -1.21 3.86 -1.62
N LEU A 135 0.04 4.07 -1.18
CA LEU A 135 0.36 4.54 0.16
C LEU A 135 -0.14 5.97 0.39
N LEU A 136 0.04 6.86 -0.57
CA LEU A 136 -0.50 8.22 -0.50
C LEU A 136 -2.04 8.24 -0.41
N SER A 137 -2.71 7.35 -1.14
CA SER A 137 -4.17 7.20 -1.10
C SER A 137 -4.68 6.65 0.25
N ALA A 138 -3.80 6.00 1.04
CA ALA A 138 -4.10 5.61 2.41
C ALA A 138 -3.92 6.75 3.43
N LEU A 139 -3.44 7.92 2.99
CA LEU A 139 -3.33 9.15 3.76
C LEU A 139 -4.37 10.16 3.25
N PRO A 140 -5.56 10.26 3.88
CA PRO A 140 -6.64 11.15 3.41
C PRO A 140 -6.25 12.62 3.31
N GLY A 141 -5.25 13.07 4.07
CA GLY A 141 -4.73 14.43 4.06
C GLY A 141 -3.62 14.70 3.04
N SER A 142 -3.21 13.70 2.25
CA SER A 142 -2.12 13.87 1.28
C SER A 142 -2.55 14.68 0.06
N ALA A 143 -1.59 15.34 -0.58
CA ALA A 143 -1.80 16.08 -1.81
C ALA A 143 -2.33 15.20 -2.94
N LEU A 144 -1.86 13.96 -3.04
CA LEU A 144 -2.42 13.00 -4.02
C LEU A 144 -3.89 12.70 -3.72
N ALA A 145 -4.24 12.45 -2.47
CA ALA A 145 -5.61 12.15 -2.10
C ALA A 145 -6.55 13.34 -2.39
N ALA A 146 -6.08 14.58 -2.18
CA ALA A 146 -6.81 15.79 -2.60
C ALA A 146 -7.01 15.85 -4.14
N ARG A 147 -5.96 15.60 -4.94
CA ARG A 147 -6.09 15.54 -6.41
C ARG A 147 -7.02 14.41 -6.88
N MET A 148 -7.08 13.30 -6.16
CA MET A 148 -8.04 12.21 -6.43
C MET A 148 -9.46 12.60 -6.05
N ALA A 149 -9.64 13.30 -4.92
CA ALA A 149 -10.93 13.85 -4.49
C ALA A 149 -11.52 14.78 -5.56
N ASP A 150 -10.73 15.71 -6.09
CA ASP A 150 -11.17 16.67 -7.10
C ASP A 150 -11.62 15.96 -8.39
N ARG A 151 -10.82 15.01 -8.89
CA ARG A 151 -11.14 14.23 -10.09
C ARG A 151 -12.39 13.36 -9.87
N ALA A 152 -12.48 12.69 -8.72
CA ALA A 152 -13.63 11.84 -8.39
C ALA A 152 -14.92 12.65 -8.18
N ALA A 153 -14.84 13.83 -7.56
CA ALA A 153 -15.97 14.73 -7.36
C ALA A 153 -16.49 15.33 -8.67
N ALA A 154 -15.61 15.53 -9.67
CA ALA A 154 -16.03 15.92 -11.00
C ALA A 154 -16.88 14.84 -11.69
N CYS A 155 -16.63 13.55 -11.39
CA CYS A 155 -17.34 12.43 -11.99
C CYS A 155 -18.67 12.08 -11.32
N VAL A 156 -18.88 12.45 -10.05
CA VAL A 156 -20.06 12.00 -9.28
C VAL A 156 -20.82 13.20 -8.76
N ALA A 157 -22.11 13.29 -9.06
CA ALA A 157 -23.00 14.37 -8.64
C ALA A 157 -24.32 13.82 -8.10
N VAL A 158 -25.06 14.66 -7.37
CA VAL A 158 -26.45 14.38 -7.02
C VAL A 158 -27.34 15.07 -8.04
N ASP A 159 -28.09 14.29 -8.80
CA ASP A 159 -29.22 14.78 -9.57
C ASP A 159 -30.43 14.99 -8.64
N ARG A 160 -31.03 16.18 -8.72
CA ARG A 160 -32.18 16.62 -7.93
C ARG A 160 -33.35 17.06 -8.81
N THR A 161 -33.28 16.81 -10.11
CA THR A 161 -34.33 17.20 -11.05
C THR A 161 -35.61 16.38 -10.86
N GLY A 162 -35.48 15.14 -10.38
CA GLY A 162 -36.59 14.29 -9.93
C GLY A 162 -36.98 14.49 -8.47
N GLY A 163 -38.10 13.87 -8.06
CA GLY A 163 -38.58 13.93 -6.67
C GLY A 163 -37.69 13.20 -5.65
N THR A 164 -36.95 12.18 -6.09
CA THR A 164 -35.97 11.46 -5.27
C THR A 164 -34.56 11.79 -5.77
N PRO A 165 -33.62 12.17 -4.89
CA PRO A 165 -32.24 12.42 -5.28
C PRO A 165 -31.57 11.13 -5.77
N VAL A 166 -30.86 11.21 -6.90
CA VAL A 166 -30.14 10.09 -7.54
C VAL A 166 -28.67 10.47 -7.69
N ILE A 167 -27.76 9.51 -7.52
CA ILE A 167 -26.35 9.70 -7.86
C ILE A 167 -26.21 9.55 -9.38
N ALA A 168 -25.82 10.63 -10.05
CA ALA A 168 -25.44 10.64 -11.45
C ALA A 168 -23.91 10.53 -11.57
N VAL A 169 -23.44 9.76 -12.55
CA VAL A 169 -22.03 9.49 -12.77
C VAL A 169 -21.65 9.81 -14.21
N GLU A 170 -20.68 10.70 -14.39
CA GLU A 170 -19.99 10.93 -15.66
C GLU A 170 -18.55 10.42 -15.52
N ALA A 171 -18.29 9.20 -15.99
CA ALA A 171 -16.97 8.61 -15.93
C ALA A 171 -15.96 9.41 -16.79
N PRO A 172 -14.65 9.43 -16.46
CA PRO A 172 -13.66 10.13 -17.28
C PRO A 172 -13.70 9.68 -18.75
N HIS A 173 -13.47 10.61 -19.67
CA HIS A 173 -13.39 10.32 -21.11
C HIS A 173 -12.00 9.88 -21.56
N GLU A 174 -10.96 10.24 -20.80
CA GLU A 174 -9.58 9.87 -21.04
C GLU A 174 -8.81 9.69 -19.72
N CYS A 175 -7.66 9.02 -19.77
CA CYS A 175 -6.68 9.02 -18.70
C CYS A 175 -5.49 9.88 -19.13
N ASP A 176 -5.39 11.09 -18.59
CA ASP A 176 -4.33 12.02 -18.94
C ASP A 176 -2.98 11.69 -18.25
N ALA A 177 -1.91 12.37 -18.66
CA ALA A 177 -0.58 12.17 -18.10
C ALA A 177 -0.47 12.50 -16.60
N SER A 178 -1.33 13.38 -16.09
CA SER A 178 -1.38 13.74 -14.67
C SER A 178 -2.01 12.62 -13.84
N MET A 179 -3.04 11.95 -14.37
CA MET A 179 -3.65 10.76 -13.80
C MET A 179 -2.64 9.61 -13.75
N GLU A 180 -1.88 9.40 -14.84
CA GLU A 180 -0.81 8.40 -14.88
C GLU A 180 0.30 8.66 -13.87
N ARG A 181 0.71 9.92 -13.70
CA ARG A 181 1.67 10.32 -12.67
C ARG A 181 1.17 9.97 -11.27
N ASP A 182 -0.12 10.21 -11.02
CA ASP A 182 -0.78 9.94 -9.74
C ASP A 182 -1.17 8.45 -9.56
N GLY A 183 -0.68 7.56 -10.43
CA GLY A 183 -0.81 6.11 -10.27
C GLY A 183 -2.05 5.50 -10.93
N VAL A 184 -2.87 6.28 -11.64
CA VAL A 184 -3.98 5.73 -12.44
C VAL A 184 -3.39 4.94 -13.60
N VAL A 185 -3.80 3.69 -13.71
CA VAL A 185 -3.40 2.82 -14.82
C VAL A 185 -4.28 3.11 -16.03
N PRO A 186 -3.72 3.47 -17.20
CA PRO A 186 -4.51 3.74 -18.40
C PRO A 186 -5.19 2.49 -18.96
N ARG A 187 -4.44 1.39 -19.10
CA ARG A 187 -4.94 0.19 -19.76
C ARG A 187 -5.78 -0.65 -18.82
N ALA A 188 -7.07 -0.77 -19.12
CA ALA A 188 -7.97 -1.65 -18.39
C ALA A 188 -7.60 -3.14 -18.56
N PRO A 189 -7.87 -3.98 -17.55
CA PRO A 189 -7.85 -5.43 -17.69
C PRO A 189 -8.84 -5.91 -18.76
N SER A 190 -8.57 -7.07 -19.36
CA SER A 190 -9.45 -7.70 -20.34
C SER A 190 -10.87 -7.87 -19.79
N GLY A 191 -11.88 -7.46 -20.57
CA GLY A 191 -13.29 -7.57 -20.20
C GLY A 191 -13.84 -6.43 -19.34
N ARG A 192 -13.04 -5.39 -19.04
CA ARG A 192 -13.50 -4.18 -18.34
C ARG A 192 -13.39 -2.95 -19.25
N GLY A 193 -14.44 -2.13 -19.28
CA GLY A 193 -14.43 -0.87 -20.04
C GLY A 193 -13.47 0.16 -19.43
N GLU A 194 -12.75 0.90 -20.26
CA GLU A 194 -11.70 1.83 -19.83
C GLU A 194 -12.24 2.96 -18.93
N ARG A 195 -13.40 3.53 -19.28
CA ARG A 195 -14.03 4.61 -18.49
C ARG A 195 -14.39 4.16 -17.07
N SER A 196 -14.98 2.96 -16.95
CA SER A 196 -15.30 2.34 -15.65
C SER A 196 -14.02 2.02 -14.86
N TRP A 197 -12.96 1.57 -15.55
CA TRP A 197 -11.67 1.30 -14.94
C TRP A 197 -10.99 2.55 -14.38
N TRP A 198 -11.00 3.67 -15.10
CA TRP A 198 -10.45 4.93 -14.59
C TRP A 198 -11.28 5.49 -13.45
N LEU A 199 -12.61 5.49 -13.60
CA LEU A 199 -13.52 5.92 -12.55
C LEU A 199 -13.28 5.15 -11.25
N GLY A 200 -13.24 3.81 -11.31
CA GLY A 200 -13.03 2.97 -10.13
C GLY A 200 -11.72 3.27 -9.39
N GLN A 201 -10.65 3.59 -10.11
CA GLN A 201 -9.36 3.98 -9.51
C GLN A 201 -9.42 5.34 -8.82
N LEU A 202 -10.07 6.34 -9.45
CA LEU A 202 -10.24 7.67 -8.86
C LEU A 202 -11.08 7.61 -7.58
N LEU A 203 -12.17 6.86 -7.61
CA LEU A 203 -13.07 6.68 -6.47
C LEU A 203 -12.40 5.95 -5.30
N GLU A 204 -11.60 4.93 -5.60
CA GLU A 204 -10.85 4.16 -4.60
C GLU A 204 -9.75 4.99 -3.92
N ALA A 205 -9.12 5.89 -4.69
CA ALA A 205 -8.04 6.73 -4.22
C ALA A 205 -8.51 8.02 -3.52
N ALA A 206 -9.79 8.39 -3.68
CA ALA A 206 -10.37 9.57 -3.05
C ALA A 206 -10.63 9.35 -1.54
N PRO A 207 -10.32 10.33 -0.67
CA PRO A 207 -10.75 10.36 0.73
C PRO A 207 -12.25 10.14 0.86
N LEU A 208 -12.67 9.22 1.72
CA LEU A 208 -14.09 8.93 1.93
C LEU A 208 -14.88 10.12 2.50
N GLY A 209 -14.19 11.02 3.24
CA GLY A 209 -14.78 12.27 3.73
C GLY A 209 -15.24 13.23 2.62
N THR A 210 -14.73 13.07 1.39
CA THR A 210 -15.14 13.88 0.22
C THR A 210 -16.63 13.74 -0.07
N TRP A 211 -17.18 12.55 0.11
CA TRP A 211 -18.51 12.20 -0.36
C TRP A 211 -19.62 12.86 0.44
N SER A 212 -19.45 13.05 1.75
CA SER A 212 -20.44 13.76 2.57
C SER A 212 -20.65 15.18 2.08
N ALA A 213 -19.58 15.95 1.86
CA ALA A 213 -19.70 17.29 1.30
C ALA A 213 -20.24 17.26 -0.14
N ARG A 214 -19.68 16.39 -1.00
CA ARG A 214 -20.05 16.32 -2.42
C ARG A 214 -21.50 15.93 -2.65
N LEU A 215 -22.04 15.07 -1.79
CA LEU A 215 -23.38 14.50 -1.89
C LEU A 215 -24.35 15.12 -0.89
N GLY A 216 -24.19 16.41 -0.59
CA GLY A 216 -25.22 17.23 0.07
C GLY A 216 -25.26 17.13 1.59
N GLY A 217 -24.11 16.92 2.24
CA GLY A 217 -23.99 16.85 3.70
C GLY A 217 -24.46 15.54 4.32
N ARG A 218 -24.67 14.51 3.50
CA ARG A 218 -25.23 13.22 3.92
C ARG A 218 -24.24 12.38 4.71
N ALA A 219 -24.77 11.61 5.66
CA ALA A 219 -24.03 10.55 6.35
C ALA A 219 -23.73 9.38 5.39
N PRO A 220 -22.69 8.58 5.65
CA PRO A 220 -22.32 7.46 4.77
C PRO A 220 -23.48 6.48 4.47
N GLN A 221 -24.32 6.17 5.46
CA GLN A 221 -25.49 5.29 5.29
C GLN A 221 -26.51 5.88 4.32
N GLU A 222 -26.76 7.19 4.42
CA GLU A 222 -27.69 7.90 3.53
C GLU A 222 -27.13 7.96 2.10
N ILE A 223 -25.81 8.10 1.95
CA ILE A 223 -25.14 8.09 0.64
C ILE A 223 -25.28 6.71 -0.02
N VAL A 224 -24.95 5.64 0.71
CA VAL A 224 -25.01 4.26 0.21
C VAL A 224 -26.45 3.84 -0.14
N ALA A 225 -27.46 4.44 0.50
CA ALA A 225 -28.86 4.20 0.21
C ALA A 225 -29.40 4.99 -1.00
N LEU A 226 -28.65 5.95 -1.56
CA LEU A 226 -29.11 6.69 -2.73
C LEU A 226 -29.15 5.76 -3.96
N PRO A 227 -30.23 5.83 -4.77
CA PRO A 227 -30.22 5.19 -6.07
C PRO A 227 -29.10 5.77 -6.94
N VAL A 228 -28.49 4.93 -7.77
CA VAL A 228 -27.41 5.31 -8.70
C VAL A 228 -27.90 5.08 -10.13
N ALA A 229 -27.73 6.07 -10.98
CA ALA A 229 -28.10 6.00 -12.39
C ALA A 229 -27.17 5.05 -13.18
N ASP A 230 -27.65 4.62 -14.36
CA ASP A 230 -26.88 3.96 -15.42
C ASP A 230 -26.03 2.74 -14.97
N ASP A 231 -26.53 1.98 -13.99
CA ASP A 231 -25.90 0.76 -13.46
C ASP A 231 -24.51 0.97 -12.82
N TRP A 232 -24.19 2.20 -12.39
CA TRP A 232 -22.91 2.51 -11.75
C TRP A 232 -22.81 2.09 -10.28
N GLN A 233 -23.90 1.63 -9.67
CA GLN A 233 -23.95 1.30 -8.24
C GLN A 233 -22.87 0.30 -7.84
N GLY A 234 -22.69 -0.76 -8.63
CA GLY A 234 -21.70 -1.80 -8.36
C GLY A 234 -20.27 -1.26 -8.33
N GLU A 235 -19.89 -0.41 -9.30
CA GLU A 235 -18.54 0.15 -9.35
C GLU A 235 -18.31 1.19 -8.24
N LEU A 236 -19.29 2.05 -7.94
CA LEU A 236 -19.22 3.00 -6.81
C LEU A 236 -19.00 2.27 -5.49
N HIS A 237 -19.87 1.30 -5.17
CA HIS A 237 -19.80 0.59 -3.89
C HIS A 237 -18.53 -0.24 -3.79
N ALA A 238 -18.11 -0.91 -4.87
CA ALA A 238 -16.86 -1.66 -4.87
C ALA A 238 -15.64 -0.75 -4.63
N ALA A 239 -15.61 0.45 -5.22
CA ALA A 239 -14.53 1.41 -5.01
C ALA A 239 -14.55 1.98 -3.57
N TRP A 240 -15.72 2.35 -3.05
CA TRP A 240 -15.86 2.80 -1.66
C TRP A 240 -15.50 1.72 -0.64
N CYS A 241 -15.80 0.45 -0.91
CA CYS A 241 -15.36 -0.66 -0.06
C CYS A 241 -13.82 -0.75 0.00
N ARG A 242 -13.14 -0.64 -1.15
CA ARG A 242 -11.67 -0.66 -1.20
C ARG A 242 -11.07 0.56 -0.49
N ALA A 243 -11.66 1.75 -0.68
CA ALA A 243 -11.28 2.97 0.02
C ALA A 243 -11.47 2.84 1.55
N ALA A 244 -12.58 2.24 2.00
CA ALA A 244 -12.86 2.05 3.43
C ALA A 244 -11.85 1.13 4.10
N VAL A 245 -11.45 0.03 3.43
CA VAL A 245 -10.38 -0.85 3.91
C VAL A 245 -9.04 -0.10 3.97
N ARG A 246 -8.70 0.61 2.89
CA ARG A 246 -7.43 1.34 2.75
C ARG A 246 -7.26 2.43 3.81
N GLN A 247 -8.32 3.22 4.03
CA GLN A 247 -8.34 4.34 4.97
C GLN A 247 -8.72 3.90 6.40
N ARG A 248 -9.08 2.63 6.60
CA ARG A 248 -9.57 2.05 7.86
C ARG A 248 -10.78 2.80 8.42
N ASP A 249 -11.68 3.24 7.54
CA ASP A 249 -12.88 3.98 7.91
C ASP A 249 -14.01 3.03 8.32
N ALA A 250 -14.19 2.87 9.63
CA ALA A 250 -15.20 1.97 10.18
C ALA A 250 -16.65 2.45 9.95
N VAL A 251 -16.88 3.75 9.73
CA VAL A 251 -18.22 4.29 9.52
C VAL A 251 -18.70 3.94 8.12
N TRP A 252 -17.85 4.16 7.12
CA TRP A 252 -18.11 3.77 5.73
C TRP A 252 -18.18 2.26 5.55
N ALA A 253 -17.28 1.50 6.19
CA ALA A 253 -17.34 0.03 6.15
C ALA A 253 -18.68 -0.50 6.67
N ARG A 254 -19.19 0.04 7.80
CA ARG A 254 -20.51 -0.32 8.33
C ARG A 254 -21.65 0.09 7.39
N ALA A 255 -21.59 1.28 6.80
CA ALA A 255 -22.60 1.73 5.84
C ALA A 255 -22.70 0.81 4.62
N LEU A 256 -21.55 0.37 4.08
CA LEU A 256 -21.47 -0.48 2.89
C LEU A 256 -21.84 -1.94 3.16
N LEU A 257 -21.58 -2.45 4.36
CA LEU A 257 -21.99 -3.80 4.77
C LEU A 257 -23.50 -3.90 5.07
N GLY A 258 -24.15 -2.77 5.39
CA GLY A 258 -25.55 -2.72 5.81
C GLY A 258 -25.75 -3.20 7.26
N GLU A 259 -27.02 -3.38 7.64
CA GLU A 259 -27.31 -4.01 8.94
C GLU A 259 -26.84 -5.47 8.92
N PRO A 260 -26.12 -5.93 9.96
CA PRO A 260 -25.79 -7.34 10.07
C PRO A 260 -27.11 -8.11 10.07
N ALA A 261 -27.25 -9.05 9.13
CA ALA A 261 -28.36 -9.99 9.18
C ALA A 261 -28.41 -10.58 10.60
N ALA A 262 -29.56 -10.47 11.26
CA ALA A 262 -29.74 -11.10 12.57
C ALA A 262 -29.23 -12.54 12.46
N PRO A 263 -28.45 -13.05 13.44
CA PRO A 263 -28.02 -14.43 13.38
C PRO A 263 -29.27 -15.27 13.20
N GLU A 264 -29.39 -15.96 12.06
CA GLU A 264 -30.54 -16.81 11.81
C GLU A 264 -30.61 -17.79 12.97
N ALA A 265 -31.57 -17.59 13.86
CA ALA A 265 -31.93 -18.55 14.89
C ALA A 265 -32.57 -19.73 14.17
N GLY A 266 -31.77 -20.59 13.53
CA GLY A 266 -32.30 -21.71 12.77
C GLY A 266 -31.42 -22.34 11.69
N GLY A 267 -30.09 -22.27 11.76
CA GLY A 267 -29.25 -23.15 10.94
C GLY A 267 -29.23 -24.58 11.51
N PRO A 268 -29.46 -25.65 10.71
CA PRO A 268 -29.46 -27.02 11.19
C PRO A 268 -28.05 -27.42 11.63
N GLY A 269 -27.77 -27.27 12.92
CA GLY A 269 -26.43 -27.44 13.49
C GLY A 269 -26.21 -26.78 14.85
N ALA A 270 -27.15 -25.93 15.31
CA ALA A 270 -27.15 -25.44 16.68
C ALA A 270 -27.61 -26.55 17.66
N VAL A 271 -26.81 -27.60 17.79
CA VAL A 271 -26.88 -28.50 18.95
C VAL A 271 -26.55 -27.67 20.18
N SER A 272 -27.56 -27.51 21.04
CA SER A 272 -27.44 -26.87 22.34
C SER A 272 -26.31 -27.51 23.14
N LEU A 273 -25.47 -26.69 23.77
CA LEU A 273 -24.43 -27.12 24.71
C LEU A 273 -24.98 -28.03 25.84
N ALA A 274 -26.28 -28.01 26.09
CA ALA A 274 -26.95 -28.88 27.05
C ALA A 274 -26.99 -30.37 26.65
N GLU A 275 -26.86 -30.71 25.36
CA GLU A 275 -26.93 -32.10 24.89
C GLU A 275 -25.58 -32.84 24.92
N ARG A 276 -24.45 -32.13 25.08
CA ARG A 276 -23.11 -32.73 25.20
C ARG A 276 -22.79 -33.31 26.58
N ALA A 277 -23.63 -33.08 27.59
CA ALA A 277 -23.38 -33.53 28.96
C ALA A 277 -23.95 -34.93 29.29
N LYS A 278 -24.42 -35.69 28.29
CA LYS A 278 -24.99 -37.04 28.48
C LYS A 278 -24.29 -38.16 27.69
N LEU A 279 -23.10 -37.90 27.15
CA LEU A 279 -22.20 -38.91 26.60
C LEU A 279 -20.94 -38.98 27.46
#